data_AF-A0A9Q8Y3V8-F1
#
_entry.id   AF-A0A9Q8Y3V8-F1
#
_cell.length_a   1.000
_cell.length_b   1.000
_cell.length_c   1.000
_cell.angle_alpha   90.00
_cell.angle_beta   90.00
_cell.angle_gamma   90.00
#
_symmetry.space_group_name_H-M   'P 1'
#
loop_
_entity.id
_entity.type
_entity.pdbx_description
1 polymer ?
#
loop_
_entity_poly.entity_id
_entity_poly.type
_entity_poly.pdbx_seq_one_letter_code
_entity_poly.pdbx_strand_id
1 'polypeptide(L)'
;MLTLFLEGPLWVQILIGVSLMSLLLFIVLLLAIPLGKLLNRGSSVEENQEFSEKDYLQGVLHSDLERDKTGEVLLKGVFGGHDVKPCRFYSKEDTHLSKGTQVVVITITEGIAYVIKQTTLF
;
A
#
# COMPACT_ATOMS: atom_id res chain seq x y z
N MET A 1 -47.04 4.54 36.96
CA MET A 1 -46.93 3.93 35.61
C MET A 1 -46.02 2.69 35.59
N LEU A 2 -44.90 2.65 36.30
CA LEU A 2 -44.03 1.45 36.36
C LEU A 2 -44.67 0.22 37.04
N THR A 3 -45.58 0.42 37.99
CA THR A 3 -46.24 -0.66 38.75
C THR A 3 -47.21 -1.49 37.92
N LEU A 4 -47.93 -0.87 36.97
CA LEU A 4 -48.81 -1.56 36.01
C LEU A 4 -48.03 -2.50 35.07
N PHE A 5 -46.74 -2.25 34.87
CA PHE A 5 -45.89 -3.06 33.99
C PHE A 5 -45.40 -4.34 34.67
N LEU A 6 -45.22 -4.30 36.00
CA LEU A 6 -44.79 -5.45 36.81
C LEU A 6 -45.90 -6.49 37.03
N GLU A 7 -47.16 -6.07 36.94
CA GLU A 7 -48.34 -6.96 37.10
C GLU A 7 -48.73 -7.69 35.81
N GLY A 8 -48.13 -7.34 34.67
CA GLY A 8 -48.38 -7.98 33.38
C GLY A 8 -47.75 -9.37 33.28
N PRO A 9 -48.22 -10.20 32.33
CA PRO A 9 -47.68 -11.54 32.16
C PRO A 9 -46.20 -11.51 31.74
N LEU A 10 -45.38 -12.35 32.36
CA LEU A 10 -43.92 -12.37 32.22
C LEU A 10 -43.43 -12.46 30.76
N TRP A 11 -44.18 -13.14 29.88
CA TRP A 11 -43.83 -13.26 28.47
C TRP A 11 -43.84 -11.91 27.71
N VAL A 12 -44.73 -10.99 28.10
CA VAL A 12 -44.78 -9.63 27.52
C VAL A 12 -43.57 -8.82 27.95
N GLN A 13 -43.19 -8.93 29.23
CA GLN A 13 -42.01 -8.25 29.76
C GLN A 13 -40.73 -8.75 29.08
N ILE A 14 -40.61 -10.06 28.84
CA ILE A 14 -39.50 -10.66 28.11
C ILE A 14 -39.45 -10.16 26.67
N LEU A 15 -40.59 -10.16 25.95
CA LEU A 15 -40.64 -9.66 24.57
C LEU A 15 -40.22 -8.19 24.47
N ILE A 16 -40.68 -7.34 25.39
CA ILE A 16 -40.31 -5.93 25.41
C ILE A 16 -38.82 -5.76 25.74
N GLY A 17 -38.30 -6.54 26.68
CA GLY A 17 -36.87 -6.56 27.00
C GLY A 17 -36.01 -6.97 25.80
N VAL A 18 -36.39 -8.04 25.10
CA VAL A 18 -35.70 -8.51 23.89
C VAL A 18 -35.79 -7.48 22.76
N SER A 19 -36.95 -6.85 22.59
CA SER A 19 -37.15 -5.80 21.59
C SER A 19 -36.27 -4.58 21.85
N LEU A 20 -36.22 -4.10 23.10
CA LEU A 20 -35.33 -3.00 23.51
C LEU A 20 -33.85 -3.37 23.34
N MET A 21 -33.48 -4.60 23.71
CA MET A 21 -32.09 -5.07 23.55
C MET A 21 -31.68 -5.16 22.08
N SER A 22 -32.58 -5.65 21.22
CA SER A 22 -32.37 -5.71 19.77
C SER A 22 -32.25 -4.31 19.16
N LEU A 23 -33.09 -3.36 19.58
CA LEU A 23 -33.00 -1.96 19.14
C LEU A 23 -31.67 -1.31 19.56
N LEU A 24 -31.25 -1.55 20.80
CA LEU A 24 -29.97 -1.05 21.31
C LEU A 24 -28.79 -1.61 20.51
N LEU A 25 -28.78 -2.93 20.27
CA LEU A 25 -27.76 -3.57 19.43
C LEU A 25 -27.74 -3.00 18.01
N PHE A 26 -28.91 -2.75 17.42
CA PHE A 26 -29.01 -2.14 16.10
C PHE A 26 -28.40 -0.73 16.07
N ILE A 27 -28.68 0.10 17.07
CA ILE A 27 -28.11 1.45 17.18
C ILE A 27 -26.59 1.39 17.33
N VAL A 28 -26.08 0.48 18.18
CA VAL A 28 -24.64 0.28 18.37
C VAL A 28 -23.97 -0.16 17.05
N LEU A 29 -24.58 -1.10 16.32
CA LEU A 29 -24.07 -1.55 15.02
C LEU A 29 -24.07 -0.41 13.99
N LEU A 30 -25.12 0.41 13.97
CA LEU A 30 -25.24 1.56 13.07
C LEU A 30 -24.14 2.61 13.34
N LEU A 31 -23.78 2.82 14.62
CA LEU A 31 -22.69 3.71 15.04
C LEU A 31 -21.30 3.10 14.84
N ALA A 32 -21.17 1.77 14.88
CA ALA A 32 -19.90 1.10 14.67
C ALA A 32 -19.37 1.30 13.24
N ILE A 33 -20.24 1.46 12.24
CA ILE A 33 -19.87 1.69 10.83
C ILE A 33 -19.09 3.02 10.62
N PRO A 34 -19.62 4.20 11.03
CA PRO A 34 -18.89 5.46 10.88
C PRO A 34 -17.64 5.52 11.76
N LEU A 35 -17.66 4.91 12.95
CA LEU A 35 -16.47 4.80 13.82
C LEU A 35 -15.38 3.92 13.19
N GLY A 36 -15.78 2.80 12.58
CA GLY A 36 -14.87 1.94 11.81
C GLY A 36 -14.23 2.71 10.65
N LYS A 37 -14.99 3.52 9.92
CA LYS A 37 -14.45 4.35 8.82
C LYS A 37 -13.48 5.44 9.30
N LEU A 38 -13.68 5.99 10.50
CA LEU A 38 -12.80 7.00 11.11
C LEU A 38 -11.50 6.39 11.66
N LEU A 39 -11.60 5.23 12.33
CA LEU A 39 -10.42 4.48 12.80
C LEU A 39 -9.62 3.94 11.61
N ASN A 40 -10.31 3.42 10.59
CA ASN A 40 -9.66 2.93 9.38
C ASN A 40 -9.10 4.07 8.52
N ARG A 41 -9.42 5.33 8.81
CA ARG A 41 -8.79 6.51 8.17
C ARG A 41 -7.40 6.81 8.71
N GLY A 42 -7.10 6.37 9.94
CA GLY A 42 -5.76 6.42 10.53
C GLY A 42 -4.91 5.17 10.20
N SER A 43 -5.58 4.05 9.91
CA SER A 43 -4.93 2.79 9.49
C SER A 43 -4.96 2.56 7.98
N SER A 44 -5.64 3.38 7.19
CA SER A 44 -5.40 3.54 5.76
C SER A 44 -4.16 4.41 5.53
N VAL A 45 -3.06 4.02 6.16
CA VAL A 45 -1.83 3.86 5.39
C VAL A 45 -2.03 2.52 4.67
N GLU A 46 -3.02 2.42 3.77
CA GLU A 46 -2.68 2.11 2.39
C GLU A 46 -1.23 2.49 2.14
N GLU A 47 -0.42 1.45 2.24
CA GLU A 47 0.96 1.33 1.78
C GLU A 47 1.06 1.57 0.26
N ASN A 48 0.28 2.52 -0.26
CA ASN A 48 0.64 3.31 -1.42
C ASN A 48 1.65 4.35 -0.91
N GLN A 49 2.81 3.88 -0.43
CA GLN A 49 4.03 4.63 -0.71
C GLN A 49 4.19 4.57 -2.22
N GLU A 50 3.40 5.38 -2.93
CA GLU A 50 3.72 5.88 -4.26
C GLU A 50 5.02 6.66 -4.06
N PHE A 51 6.12 5.91 -3.98
CA PHE A 51 7.44 6.48 -4.18
C PHE A 51 7.33 7.21 -5.51
N SER A 52 7.44 8.53 -5.44
CA SER A 52 7.40 9.35 -6.64
C SER A 52 8.48 8.79 -7.55
N GLU A 53 8.22 8.65 -8.86
CA GLU A 53 9.25 8.16 -9.80
C GLU A 53 10.55 8.97 -9.74
N LYS A 54 10.49 10.17 -9.12
CA LYS A 54 11.59 11.09 -8.81
C LYS A 54 12.44 10.70 -7.60
N ASP A 55 11.94 9.86 -6.70
CA ASP A 55 12.64 9.43 -5.47
C ASP A 55 13.62 8.27 -5.75
N TYR A 56 13.49 7.62 -6.91
CA TYR A 56 14.36 6.53 -7.31
C TYR A 56 15.56 7.07 -8.08
N LEU A 57 16.59 7.48 -7.37
CA LEU A 57 17.84 7.97 -7.99
C LEU A 57 18.88 6.86 -8.17
N GLN A 58 18.79 5.77 -7.41
CA GLN A 58 19.81 4.72 -7.37
C GLN A 58 19.20 3.32 -7.30
N GLY A 59 19.81 2.39 -8.01
CA GLY A 59 19.43 0.98 -7.99
C GLY A 59 20.61 0.04 -8.23
N VAL A 60 20.37 -1.25 -8.03
CA VAL A 60 21.33 -2.33 -8.31
C VAL A 60 20.69 -3.29 -9.29
N LEU A 61 21.39 -3.63 -10.36
CA LEU A 61 20.88 -4.61 -11.33
C LEU A 61 20.69 -5.99 -10.68
N HIS A 62 19.46 -6.51 -10.77
CA HIS A 62 19.10 -7.83 -10.27
C HIS A 62 19.37 -8.94 -11.30
N SER A 63 19.34 -8.58 -12.59
CA SER A 63 19.72 -9.42 -13.72
C SER A 63 20.80 -8.77 -14.57
N ASP A 64 21.45 -9.54 -15.43
CA ASP A 64 22.27 -8.97 -16.51
C ASP A 64 21.37 -8.15 -17.45
N LEU A 65 21.89 -7.01 -17.91
CA LEU A 65 21.20 -6.11 -18.84
C LEU A 65 21.99 -6.08 -20.15
N GLU A 66 21.33 -6.46 -21.24
CA GLU A 66 21.87 -6.41 -22.61
C GLU A 66 21.12 -5.35 -23.42
N ARG A 67 21.77 -4.80 -24.46
CA ARG A 67 21.28 -3.64 -25.24
C ARG A 67 19.80 -3.70 -25.66
N ASP A 68 19.36 -4.86 -26.14
CA ASP A 68 18.01 -5.04 -26.70
C ASP A 68 17.09 -5.87 -25.79
N LYS A 69 17.52 -6.15 -24.55
CA LYS A 69 16.74 -6.92 -23.58
C LYS A 69 16.29 -6.04 -22.43
N THR A 70 15.13 -6.36 -21.89
CA THR A 70 14.68 -5.80 -20.62
C THR A 70 15.34 -6.61 -19.50
N GLY A 71 16.04 -5.93 -18.60
CA GLY A 71 16.55 -6.52 -17.36
C GLY A 71 15.68 -6.12 -16.16
N GLU A 72 16.12 -6.47 -14.97
CA GLU A 72 15.48 -6.06 -13.71
C GLU A 72 16.46 -5.26 -12.85
N VAL A 73 15.98 -4.16 -12.30
CA VAL A 73 16.71 -3.32 -11.35
C VAL A 73 15.99 -3.33 -10.01
N LEU A 74 16.76 -3.53 -8.95
CA LEU A 74 16.33 -3.30 -7.58
C LEU A 74 16.54 -1.82 -7.27
N LEU A 75 15.45 -1.08 -7.21
CA LEU A 75 15.42 0.33 -6.84
C LEU A 75 15.53 0.46 -5.33
N LYS A 76 16.39 1.37 -4.87
CA LYS A 76 16.49 1.74 -3.46
C LYS A 76 15.80 3.09 -3.26
N GLY A 77 14.63 3.07 -2.64
CA GLY A 77 13.92 4.28 -2.26
C GLY A 77 14.67 5.04 -1.17
N VAL A 78 14.50 6.37 -1.14
CA VAL A 78 15.12 7.27 -0.14
C VAL A 78 14.81 6.84 1.31
N PHE A 79 13.64 6.23 1.53
CA PHE A 79 13.17 5.77 2.84
C PHE A 79 13.43 4.28 3.12
N GLY A 80 14.28 3.61 2.35
CA GLY A 80 14.65 2.21 2.59
C GLY A 80 13.66 1.19 2.01
N GLY A 81 12.69 1.62 1.20
CA GLY A 81 11.87 0.72 0.38
C GLY A 81 12.70 0.10 -0.75
N HIS A 82 12.49 -1.18 -1.00
CA HIS A 82 13.09 -1.91 -2.12
C HIS A 82 11.97 -2.28 -3.10
N ASP A 83 12.13 -1.89 -4.37
CA ASP A 83 11.18 -2.25 -5.42
C ASP A 83 11.93 -2.83 -6.62
N VAL A 84 11.37 -3.85 -7.28
CA VAL A 84 11.98 -4.49 -8.45
C VAL A 84 11.20 -4.03 -9.68
N LYS A 85 11.87 -3.31 -10.58
CA LYS A 85 11.27 -2.83 -11.82
C LYS A 85 12.03 -3.31 -13.06
N PRO A 86 11.33 -3.51 -14.18
CA PRO A 86 11.99 -3.74 -15.45
C PRO A 86 12.85 -2.53 -15.81
N CYS A 87 14.04 -2.76 -16.36
CA CYS A 87 14.96 -1.70 -16.76
C CYS A 87 15.54 -1.89 -18.15
N ARG A 88 15.93 -0.76 -18.76
CA ARG A 88 16.63 -0.68 -20.05
C ARG A 88 17.72 0.38 -20.00
N PHE A 89 18.69 0.30 -20.91
CA PHE A 89 19.67 1.37 -21.06
C PHE A 89 19.00 2.65 -21.51
N TYR A 90 19.37 3.76 -20.87
CA TYR A 90 19.02 5.09 -21.35
C TYR A 90 19.86 5.46 -22.57
N SER A 91 21.16 5.15 -22.55
CA SER A 91 22.07 5.41 -23.67
C SER A 91 22.09 4.23 -24.63
N LYS A 92 22.16 4.52 -25.93
CA LYS A 92 22.35 3.48 -26.97
C LYS A 92 23.80 2.99 -27.04
N GLU A 93 24.74 3.65 -26.36
CA GLU A 93 26.16 3.31 -26.38
C GLU A 93 26.50 2.16 -25.42
N ASP A 94 25.70 1.99 -24.36
CA ASP A 94 25.87 0.90 -23.41
C ASP A 94 25.40 -0.42 -24.02
N THR A 95 26.30 -1.42 -24.06
CA THR A 95 26.02 -2.74 -24.66
C THR A 95 25.70 -3.83 -23.65
N HIS A 96 26.31 -3.77 -22.46
CA HIS A 96 26.13 -4.80 -21.44
C HIS A 96 26.48 -4.28 -20.04
N LEU A 97 25.62 -4.59 -19.06
CA LEU A 97 25.90 -4.43 -17.64
C LEU A 97 25.59 -5.74 -16.92
N SER A 98 26.50 -6.17 -16.06
CA SER A 98 26.33 -7.41 -15.30
C SER A 98 25.48 -7.19 -14.05
N LYS A 99 24.85 -8.25 -13.57
CA LYS A 99 24.13 -8.32 -12.30
C LYS A 99 25.01 -7.79 -11.16
N GLY A 100 24.39 -7.04 -10.24
CA GLY A 100 25.06 -6.44 -9.10
C GLY A 100 25.71 -5.08 -9.39
N THR A 101 25.70 -4.61 -10.64
CA THR A 101 26.21 -3.27 -10.98
C THR A 101 25.29 -2.19 -10.40
N GLN A 102 25.89 -1.18 -9.76
CA GLN A 102 25.17 0.02 -9.33
C GLN A 102 24.83 0.90 -10.53
N VAL A 103 23.57 1.31 -10.60
CA VAL A 103 23.03 2.09 -11.71
C VAL A 103 22.25 3.28 -11.19
N VAL A 104 22.27 4.36 -11.96
CA VAL A 104 21.47 5.55 -11.72
C VAL A 104 20.25 5.49 -12.63
N VAL A 105 19.08 5.71 -12.06
CA VAL A 105 17.81 5.73 -12.80
C VAL A 105 17.59 7.17 -13.23
N ILE A 106 17.53 7.41 -14.53
CA ILE A 106 17.35 8.75 -15.09
C ILE A 106 15.86 9.10 -15.15
N THR A 107 15.05 8.13 -15.57
CA THR A 107 13.60 8.30 -15.71
C THR A 107 12.92 6.95 -15.70
N ILE A 108 11.64 6.94 -15.40
CA ILE A 108 10.76 5.78 -15.54
C ILE A 108 9.70 6.18 -16.56
N THR A 109 9.50 5.37 -17.59
CA THR A 109 8.48 5.62 -18.62
C THR A 109 7.75 4.32 -18.88
N GLU A 110 6.42 4.36 -18.81
CA GLU A 110 5.55 3.17 -18.98
C GLU A 110 5.92 2.02 -18.01
N GLY A 111 6.39 2.36 -16.81
CA GLY A 111 6.82 1.39 -15.80
C GLY A 111 8.21 0.77 -16.04
N ILE A 112 8.93 1.18 -17.10
CA ILE A 112 10.31 0.75 -17.39
C ILE A 112 11.30 1.81 -16.91
N ALA A 113 12.24 1.40 -16.08
CA ALA A 113 13.32 2.25 -15.59
C ALA A 113 14.45 2.36 -16.61
N TYR A 114 14.75 3.58 -17.06
CA TYR A 114 15.87 3.85 -17.93
C TYR A 114 17.11 4.19 -17.08
N VAL A 115 18.14 3.36 -17.23
CA VAL A 115 19.30 3.38 -16.34
C VAL A 115 20.61 3.64 -17.08
N ILE A 116 21.57 4.21 -16.37
CA ILE A 116 22.97 4.32 -16.77
C ILE A 116 23.87 3.73 -15.71
N LYS A 117 25.05 3.26 -16.11
CA LYS A 117 26.08 2.81 -15.16
C LYS A 117 26.45 3.98 -14.22
N GLN A 118 26.46 3.72 -12.91
CA GLN A 118 27.00 4.69 -11.97
C GLN A 118 28.52 4.73 -12.11
N THR A 119 29.04 5.73 -12.81
CA THR A 119 30.47 6.00 -12.83
C THR A 119 30.83 6.78 -11.59
N THR A 120 31.44 6.09 -10.63
CA THR A 120 32.05 6.73 -9.47
C THR A 120 33.27 7.51 -9.94
N LEU A 121 33.15 8.81 -10.14
CA LEU A 121 34.30 9.70 -10.33
C LEU A 121 35.04 9.79 -9.00
N PHE A 122 36.15 9.06 -8.88
CA PHE A 122 37.18 9.25 -7.87
C PHE A 122 38.53 9.36 -8.56
#